data_AF-A0A285UBT9-F1
#
_entry.id   AF-A0A285UBT9-F1
#
_cell.length_a   1.000
_cell.length_b   1.000
_cell.length_c   1.000
_cell.angle_alpha   90.00
_cell.angle_beta   90.00
_cell.angle_gamma   90.00
#
_symmetry.space_group_name_H-M   'P 1'
#
loop_
_entity.id
_entity.type
_entity.pdbx_description
1 polymer ?
#
loop_
_entity_poly.entity_id
_entity_poly.type
_entity_poly.pdbx_seq_one_letter_code
_entity_poly.pdbx_strand_id
1 'polypeptide(L)'
;MSSKWNKKRDFAKQQTTSLLQNHKGLIKTATISAILLSSVTFNLAFAKGSEDHGSLDKVYHIYLADNYVGAVSNADTVEEIIEEKEKEAKSKYTEFSVDAKSSISIIPEQVFSYKTNDEEVISAVKEHLVAKAEAYALSVDGKPVVYLKDKEDYEKTIQLLKLQFVTEEQLKQLEANKQSGEQLPALQVGQTRVLDIKMEAVSGTEAEVVPSKILTPEKAVQFLQTGTLEKELYSVQAGDVLGGIAVKHNLKTAELLALNPGLTEDSLLQIGQQINVTVEKPLVNVQVVQEKLLNEKIDYEKIIEEDKTMYKGEKVVKQEGVPGEKQSAYLITEVNGKVTEKTVTNEVIIKEPVNNIVKVGTKVMSSRGTGDFSWPAAGGYVSSNMGSRWGAYHRGIDIAGPSNYNIKASDNGVVTAAGWDGSYGYRIIINHNNGYKTLYAHLSRIDVKVGQIVPKGSVIGIMGSTGNSTGTHLHFEVHKNGSIVNPLSYF
;
A
#
# COMPACT_ATOMS: atom_id res chain seq x y z
N MET A 1 5.06 57.49 -0.18
CA MET A 1 4.17 57.37 -1.35
C MET A 1 3.13 56.30 -1.04
N SER A 2 1.98 56.72 -0.51
CA SER A 2 0.66 56.62 -1.16
C SER A 2 0.17 55.16 -1.28
N SER A 3 -0.61 54.62 -0.34
CA SER A 3 -2.05 54.87 -0.09
C SER A 3 -2.97 54.06 -1.02
N LYS A 4 -3.83 53.25 -0.38
CA LYS A 4 -5.25 53.00 -0.72
C LYS A 4 -5.58 52.08 -1.90
N TRP A 5 -6.24 50.95 -1.62
CA TRP A 5 -7.71 50.92 -1.56
C TRP A 5 -8.30 49.66 -0.92
N ASN A 6 -9.36 49.93 -0.17
CA ASN A 6 -10.22 49.06 0.61
C ASN A 6 -11.60 49.15 -0.05
N LYS A 7 -12.34 48.06 -0.23
CA LYS A 7 -13.79 48.14 -0.49
C LYS A 7 -14.51 46.86 -0.07
N LYS A 8 -15.00 46.92 1.18
CA LYS A 8 -16.23 46.25 1.62
C LYS A 8 -17.40 46.67 0.71
N ARG A 9 -18.31 45.75 0.44
CA ARG A 9 -19.68 46.06 0.01
C ARG A 9 -20.64 45.32 0.94
N ASP A 10 -21.15 46.09 1.88
CA ASP A 10 -22.41 45.87 2.58
C ASP A 10 -23.40 46.85 1.92
N PHE A 11 -24.58 46.40 1.52
CA PHE A 11 -25.68 47.31 1.19
C PHE A 11 -27.00 46.72 1.69
N ALA A 12 -27.63 47.53 2.54
CA ALA A 12 -28.87 47.28 3.24
C ALA A 12 -30.11 47.45 2.36
N LYS A 13 -31.14 46.67 2.72
CA LYS A 13 -32.56 47.02 2.90
C LYS A 13 -33.02 48.45 2.53
N GLN A 14 -34.07 48.52 1.70
CA GLN A 14 -35.27 49.41 1.79
C GLN A 14 -36.20 48.99 0.63
N GLN A 15 -37.36 48.35 0.83
CA GLN A 15 -38.67 48.83 1.30
C GLN A 15 -39.18 50.15 0.68
N THR A 16 -40.17 50.02 -0.22
CA THR A 16 -41.38 50.84 -0.43
C THR A 16 -42.42 49.89 -1.10
N THR A 17 -43.54 49.48 -0.48
CA THR A 17 -44.89 50.11 -0.36
C THR A 17 -45.36 50.76 -1.66
N SER A 18 -46.57 50.58 -2.23
CA SER A 18 -47.87 49.99 -1.87
C SER A 18 -48.77 50.20 -3.12
N LEU A 19 -49.75 49.37 -3.48
CA LEU A 19 -51.20 49.47 -3.18
C LEU A 19 -51.90 48.56 -4.22
N LEU A 20 -52.61 47.49 -3.82
CA LEU A 20 -54.06 47.41 -3.56
C LEU A 20 -54.95 47.20 -4.81
N GLN A 21 -55.48 45.99 -4.96
CA GLN A 21 -56.93 45.66 -4.89
C GLN A 21 -57.08 44.13 -4.91
N ASN A 22 -57.34 43.49 -3.76
CA ASN A 22 -58.66 43.11 -3.25
C ASN A 22 -59.47 42.21 -4.20
N HIS A 23 -59.67 40.95 -3.82
CA HIS A 23 -60.99 40.51 -3.37
C HIS A 23 -60.89 39.37 -2.33
N LYS A 24 -61.76 39.49 -1.33
CA LYS A 24 -61.86 38.75 -0.07
C LYS A 24 -62.35 37.32 -0.26
N GLY A 25 -62.04 36.43 0.69
CA GLY A 25 -62.82 35.20 0.89
C GLY A 25 -62.26 34.16 1.86
N LEU A 26 -62.35 34.44 3.16
CA LEU A 26 -62.48 33.54 4.33
C LEU A 26 -61.84 32.12 4.38
N ILE A 27 -61.11 31.93 5.48
CA ILE A 27 -60.76 30.69 6.18
C ILE A 27 -61.96 29.75 6.36
N LYS A 28 -61.75 28.44 6.13
CA LYS A 28 -62.32 27.35 6.93
C LYS A 28 -61.54 26.05 6.71
N THR A 29 -60.95 25.54 7.79
CA THR A 29 -60.61 24.14 8.02
C THR A 29 -61.85 23.26 7.84
N ALA A 30 -61.72 22.16 7.12
CA ALA A 30 -62.74 21.12 7.06
C ALA A 30 -62.07 19.74 6.96
N THR A 31 -62.10 19.05 8.09
CA THR A 31 -62.15 17.59 8.22
C THR A 31 -63.24 17.02 7.32
N ILE A 32 -62.91 16.02 6.48
CA ILE A 32 -63.91 15.22 5.77
C ILE A 32 -63.95 13.84 6.43
N SER A 33 -64.80 13.76 7.46
CA SER A 33 -65.42 12.54 7.95
C SER A 33 -66.92 12.81 7.92
N ALA A 34 -67.65 12.25 6.95
CA ALA A 34 -69.09 11.98 7.04
C ALA A 34 -69.66 11.40 5.72
N ILE A 35 -70.06 10.13 5.79
CA ILE A 35 -71.38 9.62 5.43
C ILE A 35 -71.93 10.03 4.05
N LEU A 36 -71.81 9.11 3.09
CA LEU A 36 -72.65 9.08 1.88
C LEU A 36 -74.07 8.61 2.27
N LEU A 37 -74.86 9.53 2.81
CA LEU A 37 -76.32 9.44 2.88
C LEU A 37 -76.87 10.01 1.56
N SER A 38 -76.77 9.24 0.48
CA SER A 38 -77.58 9.49 -0.71
C SER A 38 -79.01 9.04 -0.40
N SER A 39 -79.88 10.01 -0.20
CA SER A 39 -81.33 9.87 -0.12
C SER A 39 -81.89 9.29 -1.42
N VAL A 40 -82.06 7.97 -1.46
CA VAL A 40 -83.01 7.33 -2.38
C VAL A 40 -84.39 7.49 -1.76
N THR A 41 -85.23 8.30 -2.38
CA THR A 41 -86.66 8.39 -2.09
C THR A 41 -87.31 7.05 -2.46
N PHE A 42 -87.55 6.21 -1.46
CA PHE A 42 -88.42 5.04 -1.59
C PHE A 42 -89.86 5.52 -1.84
N ASN A 43 -90.36 5.29 -3.06
CA ASN A 43 -91.80 5.14 -3.25
C ASN A 43 -92.18 3.79 -2.64
N LEU A 44 -92.82 3.80 -1.45
CA LEU A 44 -93.51 2.65 -0.89
C LEU A 44 -94.74 2.33 -1.76
N ALA A 45 -94.58 1.43 -2.72
CA ALA A 45 -95.69 0.63 -3.23
C ALA A 45 -95.77 -0.64 -2.36
N PHE A 46 -96.78 -0.72 -1.50
CA PHE A 46 -97.08 -1.93 -0.73
C PHE A 46 -97.57 -3.02 -1.69
N ALA A 47 -96.67 -3.91 -2.10
CA ALA A 47 -97.04 -5.24 -2.58
C ALA A 47 -97.10 -6.18 -1.36
N LYS A 48 -98.30 -6.60 -1.00
CA LYS A 48 -98.55 -7.64 0.01
C LYS A 48 -98.08 -8.97 -0.60
N GLY A 49 -96.90 -9.44 -0.21
CA GLY A 49 -96.33 -10.72 -0.62
C GLY A 49 -95.51 -11.32 0.51
N SER A 50 -95.99 -12.46 1.02
CA SER A 50 -95.35 -13.47 1.89
C SER A 50 -94.15 -13.03 2.76
N GLU A 51 -94.35 -13.10 4.08
CA GLU A 51 -93.28 -13.18 5.07
C GLU A 51 -92.32 -14.33 4.72
N ASP A 52 -91.18 -13.97 4.12
CA ASP A 52 -89.97 -14.75 4.17
C ASP A 52 -88.85 -13.77 4.54
N HIS A 53 -88.30 -13.91 5.74
CA HIS A 53 -87.18 -13.11 6.20
C HIS A 53 -85.94 -13.51 5.39
N GLY A 54 -85.78 -12.93 4.19
CA GLY A 54 -84.59 -13.11 3.38
C GLY A 54 -83.36 -12.64 4.16
N SER A 55 -82.62 -13.57 4.73
CA SER A 55 -81.35 -13.30 5.42
C SER A 55 -80.36 -12.72 4.41
N LEU A 56 -79.80 -11.55 4.70
CA LEU A 56 -78.62 -11.08 3.97
C LEU A 56 -77.47 -12.05 4.24
N ASP A 57 -76.92 -12.63 3.17
CA ASP A 57 -75.75 -13.49 3.28
C ASP A 57 -74.50 -12.65 3.52
N LYS A 58 -73.49 -13.26 4.15
CA LYS A 58 -72.17 -12.65 4.35
C LYS A 58 -71.15 -13.34 3.47
N VAL A 59 -70.33 -12.55 2.81
CA VAL A 59 -69.11 -13.01 2.14
C VAL A 59 -67.90 -12.32 2.75
N TYR A 60 -66.74 -12.95 2.63
CA TYR A 60 -65.49 -12.46 3.21
C TYR A 60 -64.44 -12.30 2.13
N HIS A 61 -64.02 -11.07 1.88
CA HIS A 61 -62.99 -10.74 0.91
C HIS A 61 -61.60 -10.96 1.52
N ILE A 62 -60.81 -11.78 0.86
CA ILE A 62 -59.49 -12.19 1.32
C ILE A 62 -58.41 -11.44 0.55
N TYR A 63 -57.49 -10.84 1.29
CA TYR A 63 -56.31 -10.17 0.76
C TYR A 63 -55.05 -10.75 1.40
N LEU A 64 -54.02 -11.03 0.59
CA LEU A 64 -52.69 -11.44 1.05
C LEU A 64 -51.68 -10.35 0.71
N ALA A 65 -51.04 -9.77 1.72
CA ALA A 65 -50.12 -8.63 1.55
C ALA A 65 -50.68 -7.56 0.58
N ASP A 66 -51.93 -7.14 0.83
CA ASP A 66 -52.71 -6.16 0.06
C ASP A 66 -53.16 -6.59 -1.35
N ASN A 67 -52.84 -7.81 -1.79
CA ASN A 67 -53.33 -8.35 -3.06
C ASN A 67 -54.65 -9.08 -2.85
N TYR A 68 -55.68 -8.69 -3.59
CA TYR A 68 -56.98 -9.36 -3.57
C TYR A 68 -56.86 -10.78 -4.13
N VAL A 69 -57.25 -11.77 -3.32
CA VAL A 69 -57.23 -13.20 -3.70
C VAL A 69 -58.60 -13.65 -4.18
N GLY A 70 -59.66 -13.25 -3.49
CA GLY A 70 -61.03 -13.63 -3.82
C GLY A 70 -61.98 -13.49 -2.63
N ALA A 71 -63.19 -14.01 -2.75
CA ALA A 71 -64.18 -14.01 -1.67
C ALA A 71 -64.56 -15.45 -1.29
N VAL A 72 -64.74 -15.69 0.01
CA VAL A 72 -65.21 -16.97 0.58
C VAL A 72 -66.56 -16.81 1.26
N SER A 73 -67.34 -17.89 1.32
CA SER A 73 -68.62 -17.92 2.02
C SER A 73 -68.51 -18.05 3.54
N ASN A 74 -67.41 -18.63 4.03
CA ASN A 74 -67.17 -18.87 5.46
C ASN A 74 -65.75 -18.45 5.88
N ALA A 75 -65.65 -17.45 6.77
CA ALA A 75 -64.38 -17.00 7.34
C ALA A 75 -63.67 -18.06 8.20
N ASP A 76 -64.41 -18.94 8.88
CA ASP A 76 -63.85 -19.94 9.79
C ASP A 76 -62.85 -20.86 9.05
N THR A 77 -63.14 -21.18 7.78
CA THR A 77 -62.25 -21.99 6.93
C THR A 77 -60.90 -21.32 6.67
N VAL A 78 -60.86 -19.98 6.63
CA VAL A 78 -59.65 -19.20 6.47
C VAL A 78 -58.93 -19.06 7.81
N GLU A 79 -59.68 -18.90 8.90
CA GLU A 79 -59.12 -18.85 10.26
C GLU A 79 -58.42 -20.17 10.64
N GLU A 80 -59.00 -21.32 10.30
CA GLU A 80 -58.37 -22.65 10.47
C GLU A 80 -57.02 -22.75 9.74
N ILE A 81 -56.92 -22.20 8.53
CA ILE A 81 -55.67 -22.21 7.74
C ILE A 81 -54.61 -21.31 8.38
N ILE A 82 -55.02 -20.15 8.92
CA ILE A 82 -54.13 -19.26 9.67
C ILE A 82 -53.57 -20.00 10.89
N GLU A 83 -54.43 -20.63 11.69
CA GLU A 83 -54.02 -21.39 12.88
C GLU A 83 -53.10 -22.57 12.52
N GLU A 84 -53.42 -23.30 11.45
CA GLU A 84 -52.58 -24.40 10.95
C GLU A 84 -51.19 -23.88 10.54
N LYS A 85 -51.14 -22.77 9.78
CA LYS A 85 -49.87 -22.17 9.34
C LYS A 85 -49.05 -21.61 10.50
N GLU A 86 -49.69 -21.00 11.50
CA GLU A 86 -48.99 -20.59 12.70
C GLU A 86 -48.46 -21.78 13.49
N LYS A 87 -49.23 -22.85 13.62
CA LYS A 87 -48.79 -24.07 14.32
C LYS A 87 -47.61 -24.73 13.60
N GLU A 88 -47.68 -24.83 12.27
CA GLU A 88 -46.58 -25.30 11.42
C GLU A 88 -45.33 -24.44 11.65
N ALA A 89 -45.46 -23.12 11.57
CA ALA A 89 -44.36 -22.18 11.79
C ALA A 89 -43.80 -22.27 13.23
N LYS A 90 -44.64 -22.27 14.27
CA LYS A 90 -44.23 -22.42 15.69
C LYS A 90 -43.47 -23.72 15.93
N SER A 91 -43.86 -24.81 15.28
CA SER A 91 -43.17 -26.10 15.39
C SER A 91 -41.77 -26.09 14.74
N LYS A 92 -41.61 -25.33 13.65
CA LYS A 92 -40.36 -25.24 12.89
C LYS A 92 -39.42 -24.16 13.44
N TYR A 93 -39.96 -23.12 14.05
CA TYR A 93 -39.29 -21.89 14.44
C TYR A 93 -39.58 -21.56 15.91
N THR A 94 -39.16 -22.43 16.81
CA THR A 94 -39.48 -22.36 18.26
C THR A 94 -38.91 -21.13 18.98
N GLU A 95 -37.95 -20.44 18.37
CA GLU A 95 -37.25 -19.29 18.96
C GLU A 95 -37.92 -17.94 18.63
N PHE A 96 -38.94 -17.95 17.78
CA PHE A 96 -39.60 -16.75 17.27
C PHE A 96 -41.10 -16.73 17.63
N SER A 97 -41.59 -15.55 17.99
CA SER A 97 -43.03 -15.30 18.01
C SER A 97 -43.50 -15.12 16.56
N VAL A 98 -44.38 -16.01 16.10
CA VAL A 98 -44.89 -15.99 14.72
C VAL A 98 -46.37 -15.63 14.68
N ASP A 99 -46.72 -14.82 13.70
CA ASP A 99 -48.07 -14.34 13.39
C ASP A 99 -48.31 -14.55 11.88
N ALA A 100 -49.29 -15.38 11.54
CA ALA A 100 -49.73 -15.52 10.14
C ALA A 100 -50.88 -14.57 9.81
N LYS A 101 -51.63 -14.11 10.82
CA LYS A 101 -52.72 -13.16 10.68
C LYS A 101 -52.24 -11.81 10.16
N SER A 102 -51.02 -11.36 10.50
CA SER A 102 -50.46 -10.11 9.96
C SER A 102 -50.23 -10.11 8.43
N SER A 103 -50.30 -11.28 7.78
CA SER A 103 -50.12 -11.42 6.33
C SER A 103 -51.43 -11.53 5.55
N ILE A 104 -52.58 -11.52 6.23
CA ILE A 104 -53.89 -11.73 5.62
C ILE A 104 -54.94 -10.75 6.17
N SER A 105 -55.75 -10.18 5.29
CA SER A 105 -56.90 -9.35 5.67
C SER A 105 -58.21 -10.01 5.22
N ILE A 106 -59.17 -10.07 6.14
CA ILE A 106 -60.49 -10.67 5.93
C ILE A 106 -61.53 -9.56 6.12
N ILE A 107 -62.16 -9.13 5.04
CA ILE A 107 -63.12 -8.01 5.05
C ILE A 107 -64.54 -8.55 4.81
N PRO A 108 -65.46 -8.47 5.79
CA PRO A 108 -66.83 -8.93 5.62
C PRO A 108 -67.69 -7.97 4.79
N GLU A 109 -68.54 -8.49 3.92
CA GLU A 109 -69.56 -7.76 3.14
C GLU A 109 -70.92 -8.46 3.22
N GLN A 110 -72.02 -7.70 3.31
CA GLN A 110 -73.39 -8.21 3.26
C GLN A 110 -73.95 -8.13 1.84
N VAL A 111 -74.44 -9.24 1.31
CA VAL A 111 -74.85 -9.38 -0.09
C VAL A 111 -76.24 -10.01 -0.21
N PHE A 112 -76.99 -9.62 -1.24
CA PHE A 112 -78.34 -10.16 -1.53
C PHE A 112 -78.30 -11.50 -2.27
N SER A 113 -77.25 -11.74 -3.05
CA SER A 113 -76.98 -12.97 -3.78
C SER A 113 -75.51 -12.99 -4.18
N TYR A 114 -74.82 -14.12 -4.05
CA TYR A 114 -73.40 -14.20 -4.37
C TYR A 114 -73.00 -15.53 -5.00
N LYS A 115 -71.84 -15.51 -5.66
CA LYS A 115 -71.12 -16.71 -6.08
C LYS A 115 -69.68 -16.53 -5.64
N THR A 116 -69.24 -17.32 -4.68
CA THR A 116 -67.85 -17.36 -4.23
C THR A 116 -67.08 -18.46 -4.96
N ASN A 117 -65.75 -18.43 -4.85
CA ASN A 117 -64.87 -19.48 -5.37
C ASN A 117 -64.02 -20.05 -4.23
N ASP A 118 -64.70 -20.63 -3.24
CA ASP A 118 -64.11 -21.02 -1.97
C ASP A 118 -62.92 -21.97 -2.16
N GLU A 119 -63.04 -22.96 -3.06
CA GLU A 119 -61.96 -23.93 -3.30
C GLU A 119 -60.69 -23.28 -3.85
N GLU A 120 -60.80 -22.42 -4.87
CA GLU A 120 -59.64 -21.73 -5.45
C GLU A 120 -59.01 -20.76 -4.45
N VAL A 121 -59.82 -20.00 -3.71
CA VAL A 121 -59.34 -19.04 -2.71
C VAL A 121 -58.66 -19.76 -1.55
N ILE A 122 -59.24 -20.84 -1.03
CA ILE A 122 -58.64 -21.65 0.04
C ILE A 122 -57.31 -22.24 -0.41
N SER A 123 -57.24 -22.78 -1.64
CA SER A 123 -55.99 -23.30 -2.19
C SER A 123 -54.92 -22.21 -2.30
N ALA A 124 -55.29 -21.05 -2.82
CA ALA A 124 -54.38 -19.90 -2.94
C ALA A 124 -53.88 -19.42 -1.56
N VAL A 125 -54.75 -19.36 -0.56
CA VAL A 125 -54.36 -19.00 0.83
C VAL A 125 -53.42 -20.04 1.42
N LYS A 126 -53.71 -21.34 1.30
CA LYS A 126 -52.82 -22.40 1.80
C LYS A 126 -51.42 -22.36 1.20
N GLU A 127 -51.33 -22.03 -0.10
CA GLU A 127 -50.07 -21.96 -0.84
C GLU A 127 -49.28 -20.69 -0.56
N HIS A 128 -49.95 -19.54 -0.44
CA HIS A 128 -49.29 -18.22 -0.41
C HIS A 128 -49.31 -17.54 0.95
N LEU A 129 -50.06 -18.03 1.94
CA LEU A 129 -50.04 -17.47 3.30
C LEU A 129 -48.70 -17.80 3.97
N VAL A 130 -48.04 -16.75 4.48
CA VAL A 130 -46.76 -16.86 5.15
C VAL A 130 -46.85 -16.32 6.57
N ALA A 131 -46.43 -17.14 7.54
CA ALA A 131 -46.23 -16.68 8.91
C ALA A 131 -45.00 -15.76 8.99
N LYS A 132 -45.16 -14.59 9.58
CA LYS A 132 -44.08 -13.64 9.85
C LYS A 132 -43.69 -13.71 11.33
N ALA A 133 -42.47 -13.28 11.64
CA ALA A 133 -42.00 -13.05 12.99
C ALA A 133 -41.57 -11.60 13.16
N GLU A 134 -41.71 -11.10 14.38
CA GLU A 134 -41.05 -9.87 14.81
C GLU A 134 -39.53 -10.02 14.68
N ALA A 135 -38.90 -8.99 14.16
CA ALA A 135 -37.48 -8.94 13.91
C ALA A 135 -36.96 -7.51 14.05
N TYR A 136 -35.64 -7.37 14.08
CA TYR A 136 -34.96 -6.09 14.04
C TYR A 136 -34.13 -5.98 12.77
N ALA A 137 -34.49 -5.06 11.88
CA ALA A 137 -33.84 -4.87 10.60
C ALA A 137 -32.61 -3.98 10.76
N LEU A 138 -31.45 -4.51 10.38
CA LEU A 138 -30.24 -3.73 10.15
C LEU A 138 -30.28 -3.20 8.72
N SER A 139 -30.32 -1.87 8.62
CA SER A 139 -30.33 -1.15 7.37
C SER A 139 -28.99 -0.50 7.09
N VAL A 140 -28.54 -0.56 5.84
CA VAL A 140 -27.38 0.18 5.33
C VAL A 140 -27.90 1.20 4.34
N ASP A 141 -27.51 2.47 4.52
CA ASP A 141 -28.00 3.60 3.70
C ASP A 141 -29.53 3.66 3.63
N GLY A 142 -30.19 3.32 4.76
CA GLY A 142 -31.65 3.32 4.89
C GLY A 142 -32.38 2.14 4.24
N LYS A 143 -31.66 1.16 3.68
CA LYS A 143 -32.28 -0.06 3.12
C LYS A 143 -32.05 -1.26 4.03
N PRO A 144 -33.09 -2.01 4.43
CA PRO A 144 -32.93 -3.21 5.25
C PRO A 144 -32.19 -4.28 4.46
N VAL A 145 -31.05 -4.74 4.99
CA VAL A 145 -30.20 -5.76 4.35
C VAL A 145 -30.10 -7.05 5.17
N VAL A 146 -30.26 -6.96 6.49
CA VAL A 146 -30.21 -8.10 7.42
C VAL A 146 -31.35 -7.98 8.42
N TYR A 147 -31.96 -9.11 8.77
CA TYR A 147 -32.96 -9.21 9.83
C TYR A 147 -32.40 -10.04 10.98
N LEU A 148 -32.52 -9.52 12.19
CA LEU A 148 -32.04 -10.14 13.42
C LEU A 148 -33.23 -10.38 14.34
N LYS A 149 -33.06 -11.23 15.35
CA LYS A 149 -34.16 -11.61 16.26
C LYS A 149 -34.72 -10.39 16.98
N ASP A 150 -33.85 -9.56 17.53
CA ASP A 150 -34.21 -8.42 18.36
C ASP A 150 -33.10 -7.37 18.36
N LYS A 151 -33.29 -6.31 19.16
CA LYS A 151 -32.33 -5.22 19.30
C LYS A 151 -31.01 -5.67 19.95
N GLU A 152 -31.02 -6.67 20.82
CA GLU A 152 -29.81 -7.19 21.47
C GLU A 152 -28.91 -7.89 20.44
N ASP A 153 -29.50 -8.73 19.58
CA ASP A 153 -28.78 -9.35 18.47
C ASP A 153 -28.24 -8.32 17.46
N TYR A 154 -28.95 -7.21 17.25
CA TYR A 154 -28.46 -6.06 16.49
C TYR A 154 -27.22 -5.42 17.11
N GLU A 155 -27.27 -5.06 18.39
CA GLU A 155 -26.14 -4.45 19.08
C GLU A 155 -24.94 -5.40 19.11
N LYS A 156 -25.17 -6.70 19.33
CA LYS A 156 -24.16 -7.76 19.26
C LYS A 156 -23.57 -7.89 17.85
N THR A 157 -24.37 -7.81 16.80
CA THR A 157 -23.89 -7.84 15.39
C THR A 157 -22.95 -6.67 15.13
N ILE A 158 -23.34 -5.46 15.53
CA ILE A 158 -22.51 -4.27 15.37
C ILE A 158 -21.19 -4.39 16.17
N GLN A 159 -21.26 -4.92 17.40
CA GLN A 159 -20.08 -5.16 18.21
C GLN A 159 -19.14 -6.18 17.56
N LEU A 160 -19.68 -7.33 17.11
CA LEU A 160 -18.91 -8.37 16.43
C LEU A 160 -18.26 -7.85 15.15
N LEU A 161 -18.94 -6.97 14.41
CA LEU A 161 -18.40 -6.35 13.19
C LEU A 161 -17.18 -5.47 13.51
N LYS A 162 -17.23 -4.67 14.59
CA LYS A 162 -16.07 -3.87 15.05
C LYS A 162 -14.91 -4.77 15.46
N LEU A 163 -15.20 -5.87 16.17
CA LEU A 163 -14.20 -6.83 16.65
C LEU A 163 -13.48 -7.60 15.53
N GLN A 164 -13.93 -7.50 14.28
CA GLN A 164 -13.18 -7.98 13.12
C GLN A 164 -11.92 -7.15 12.83
N PHE A 165 -11.88 -5.90 13.31
CA PHE A 165 -10.83 -4.93 12.97
C PHE A 165 -10.09 -4.37 14.19
N VAL A 166 -10.64 -4.54 15.40
CA VAL A 166 -10.00 -4.13 16.66
C VAL A 166 -10.12 -5.23 17.71
N THR A 167 -9.24 -5.23 18.70
CA THR A 167 -9.36 -6.15 19.84
C THR A 167 -10.45 -5.71 20.81
N GLU A 168 -10.95 -6.66 21.62
CA GLU A 168 -11.95 -6.37 22.65
C GLU A 168 -11.44 -5.32 23.66
N GLU A 169 -10.15 -5.38 24.00
CA GLU A 169 -9.51 -4.41 24.89
C GLU A 169 -9.47 -3.00 24.27
N GLN A 170 -9.11 -2.90 22.98
CA GLN A 170 -9.11 -1.62 22.26
C GLN A 170 -10.51 -1.02 22.17
N LEU A 171 -11.53 -1.85 21.94
CA LEU A 171 -12.92 -1.39 21.87
C LEU A 171 -13.41 -0.88 23.23
N LYS A 172 -13.15 -1.61 24.31
CA LYS A 172 -13.48 -1.18 25.69
C LYS A 172 -12.80 0.14 26.05
N GLN A 173 -11.52 0.28 25.72
CA GLN A 173 -10.78 1.51 25.94
C GLN A 173 -11.37 2.69 25.15
N LEU A 174 -11.72 2.48 23.88
CA LEU A 174 -12.36 3.50 23.05
C LEU A 174 -13.68 3.98 23.66
N GLU A 175 -14.53 3.06 24.11
CA GLU A 175 -15.82 3.38 24.71
C GLU A 175 -15.66 4.13 26.04
N ALA A 176 -14.75 3.69 26.91
CA ALA A 176 -14.43 4.38 28.15
C ALA A 176 -13.90 5.81 27.90
N ASN A 177 -13.03 5.98 26.91
CA ASN A 177 -12.49 7.27 26.51
C ASN A 177 -13.57 8.23 25.97
N LYS A 178 -14.52 7.71 25.18
CA LYS A 178 -15.66 8.51 24.67
C LYS A 178 -16.59 8.97 25.80
N GLN A 179 -16.73 8.17 26.85
CA GLN A 179 -17.59 8.50 28.01
C GLN A 179 -16.94 9.50 28.97
N SER A 180 -15.62 9.42 29.19
CA SER A 180 -14.94 10.31 30.15
C SER A 180 -14.81 11.74 29.64
N GLY A 181 -14.62 11.92 28.32
CA GLY A 181 -14.36 13.25 27.74
C GLY A 181 -13.06 13.90 28.23
N GLU A 182 -12.22 13.15 28.94
CA GLU A 182 -10.95 13.62 29.48
C GLU A 182 -9.85 13.63 28.42
N GLN A 183 -8.82 14.44 28.65
CA GLN A 183 -7.66 14.46 27.77
C GLN A 183 -6.91 13.12 27.85
N LEU A 184 -6.76 12.47 26.70
CA LEU A 184 -6.11 11.17 26.61
C LEU A 184 -4.63 11.26 27.04
N PRO A 185 -4.11 10.26 27.78
CA PRO A 185 -2.70 10.25 28.19
C PRO A 185 -1.77 10.16 26.99
N ALA A 186 -0.52 10.59 27.14
CA ALA A 186 0.47 10.46 26.08
C ALA A 186 0.72 8.97 25.74
N LEU A 187 0.84 8.68 24.44
CA LEU A 187 1.11 7.32 23.96
C LEU A 187 2.55 6.91 24.28
N GLN A 188 2.78 5.65 24.63
CA GLN A 188 4.15 5.13 24.82
C GLN A 188 4.71 4.54 23.50
N VAL A 189 6.03 4.45 23.40
CA VAL A 189 6.70 3.87 22.22
C VAL A 189 6.20 2.44 21.98
N GLY A 190 5.84 2.14 20.74
CA GLY A 190 5.35 0.82 20.31
C GLY A 190 3.85 0.60 20.59
N GLN A 191 3.20 1.48 21.35
CA GLN A 191 1.77 1.39 21.58
C GLN A 191 0.97 1.89 20.39
N THR A 192 -0.24 1.35 20.26
CA THR A 192 -1.26 1.75 19.29
C THR A 192 -2.55 1.97 20.07
N ARG A 193 -3.22 3.11 19.84
CA ARG A 193 -4.49 3.44 20.47
C ARG A 193 -5.52 3.78 19.42
N VAL A 194 -6.67 3.12 19.49
CA VAL A 194 -7.83 3.43 18.62
C VAL A 194 -8.48 4.72 19.12
N LEU A 195 -8.66 5.67 18.22
CA LEU A 195 -9.27 6.96 18.47
C LEU A 195 -10.73 7.00 18.03
N ASP A 196 -11.06 6.28 16.95
CA ASP A 196 -12.43 6.18 16.48
C ASP A 196 -12.67 4.92 15.65
N ILE A 197 -13.92 4.47 15.64
CA ILE A 197 -14.41 3.43 14.75
C ILE A 197 -15.69 3.96 14.13
N LYS A 198 -15.65 4.22 12.83
CA LYS A 198 -16.78 4.68 12.04
C LYS A 198 -17.24 3.55 11.15
N MET A 199 -18.54 3.51 10.91
CA MET A 199 -19.16 2.63 9.93
C MET A 199 -19.97 3.50 8.98
N GLU A 200 -20.28 2.97 7.81
CA GLU A 200 -21.31 3.54 6.94
C GLU A 200 -22.65 3.66 7.70
N ALA A 201 -23.62 4.39 7.15
CA ALA A 201 -24.86 4.75 7.84
C ALA A 201 -25.72 3.51 8.13
N VAL A 202 -25.38 2.80 9.22
CA VAL A 202 -26.11 1.64 9.71
C VAL A 202 -27.16 2.11 10.72
N SER A 203 -28.39 1.66 10.53
CA SER A 203 -29.51 1.95 11.43
C SER A 203 -30.32 0.70 11.72
N GLY A 204 -30.93 0.65 12.90
CA GLY A 204 -31.78 -0.44 13.34
C GLY A 204 -33.24 0.00 13.50
N THR A 205 -34.17 -0.80 12.98
CA THR A 205 -35.62 -0.55 13.15
C THR A 205 -36.37 -1.87 13.34
N GLU A 206 -37.46 -1.85 14.10
CA GLU A 206 -38.38 -2.98 14.19
C GLU A 206 -38.97 -3.32 12.82
N ALA A 207 -39.16 -4.60 12.54
CA ALA A 207 -39.67 -5.11 11.28
C ALA A 207 -40.39 -6.46 11.47
N GLU A 208 -41.20 -6.84 10.49
CA GLU A 208 -41.75 -8.18 10.40
C GLU A 208 -41.22 -8.90 9.16
N VAL A 209 -40.75 -10.13 9.32
CA VAL A 209 -40.16 -10.90 8.22
C VAL A 209 -40.45 -12.38 8.38
N VAL A 210 -40.35 -13.13 7.28
CA VAL A 210 -40.40 -14.59 7.32
C VAL A 210 -39.26 -15.12 8.21
N PRO A 211 -39.52 -16.02 9.18
CA PRO A 211 -38.51 -16.48 10.15
C PRO A 211 -37.24 -17.03 9.52
N SER A 212 -37.32 -17.64 8.33
CA SER A 212 -36.15 -18.16 7.59
C SER A 212 -35.16 -17.09 7.14
N LYS A 213 -35.55 -15.82 7.12
CA LYS A 213 -34.69 -14.68 6.75
C LYS A 213 -33.99 -14.05 7.95
N ILE A 214 -34.35 -14.45 9.17
CA ILE A 214 -33.71 -13.96 10.38
C ILE A 214 -32.36 -14.68 10.54
N LEU A 215 -31.29 -13.90 10.65
CA LEU A 215 -29.93 -14.41 10.78
C LEU A 215 -29.48 -14.35 12.24
N THR A 216 -28.51 -15.19 12.60
CA THR A 216 -27.77 -15.02 13.85
C THR A 216 -26.74 -13.90 13.68
N PRO A 217 -26.29 -13.26 14.77
CA PRO A 217 -25.28 -12.19 14.69
C PRO A 217 -24.01 -12.58 13.92
N GLU A 218 -23.54 -13.81 14.06
CA GLU A 218 -22.32 -14.29 13.39
C GLU A 218 -22.52 -14.41 11.88
N LYS A 219 -23.68 -14.94 11.44
CA LYS A 219 -24.04 -15.01 10.02
C LYS A 219 -24.30 -13.63 9.42
N ALA A 220 -24.89 -12.73 10.21
CA ALA A 220 -25.08 -11.35 9.82
C ALA A 220 -23.76 -10.63 9.55
N VAL A 221 -22.76 -10.77 10.43
CA VAL A 221 -21.41 -10.20 10.21
C VAL A 221 -20.79 -10.75 8.93
N GLN A 222 -20.83 -12.07 8.73
CA GLN A 222 -20.31 -12.69 7.51
C GLN A 222 -21.00 -12.13 6.26
N PHE A 223 -22.32 -11.98 6.28
CA PHE A 223 -23.10 -11.41 5.17
C PHE A 223 -22.74 -9.94 4.92
N LEU A 224 -22.56 -9.13 5.97
CA LEU A 224 -22.20 -7.72 5.81
C LEU A 224 -20.77 -7.53 5.26
N GLN A 225 -19.84 -8.43 5.60
CA GLN A 225 -18.46 -8.40 5.13
C GLN A 225 -18.29 -8.92 3.69
N THR A 226 -18.96 -10.02 3.35
CA THR A 226 -18.91 -10.59 1.98
C THR A 226 -19.78 -9.78 1.02
N GLY A 227 -20.88 -9.23 1.54
CA GLY A 227 -21.82 -8.37 0.86
C GLY A 227 -22.36 -8.96 -0.44
N THR A 228 -22.25 -8.20 -1.53
CA THR A 228 -22.74 -8.64 -2.85
C THR A 228 -21.59 -8.89 -3.81
N LEU A 229 -21.77 -9.87 -4.69
CA LEU A 229 -20.88 -10.09 -5.83
C LEU A 229 -21.14 -9.03 -6.90
N GLU A 230 -20.19 -8.12 -7.10
CA GLU A 230 -20.21 -7.16 -8.21
C GLU A 230 -19.31 -7.65 -9.35
N LYS A 231 -19.67 -7.30 -10.59
CA LYS A 231 -18.84 -7.59 -11.77
C LYS A 231 -17.70 -6.56 -11.86
N GLU A 232 -16.47 -7.05 -12.01
CA GLU A 232 -15.28 -6.24 -12.25
C GLU A 232 -14.50 -6.75 -13.47
N LEU A 233 -13.76 -5.87 -14.15
CA LEU A 233 -12.89 -6.25 -15.25
C LEU A 233 -11.49 -6.60 -14.72
N TYR A 234 -11.13 -7.87 -14.84
CA TYR A 234 -9.79 -8.38 -14.56
C TYR A 234 -8.91 -8.30 -15.81
N SER A 235 -7.67 -7.82 -15.64
CA SER A 235 -6.66 -7.78 -16.70
C SER A 235 -5.74 -8.98 -16.58
N VAL A 236 -5.76 -9.85 -17.59
CA VAL A 236 -4.97 -11.09 -17.63
C VAL A 236 -3.46 -10.80 -17.47
N GLN A 237 -2.82 -11.52 -16.56
CA GLN A 237 -1.40 -11.43 -16.26
C GLN A 237 -0.61 -12.58 -16.91
N ALA A 238 0.72 -12.44 -16.98
CA ALA A 238 1.58 -13.49 -17.50
C ALA A 238 1.46 -14.77 -16.65
N GLY A 239 1.15 -15.89 -17.30
CA GLY A 239 0.98 -17.19 -16.64
C GLY A 239 -0.44 -17.49 -16.16
N ASP A 240 -1.39 -16.57 -16.35
CA ASP A 240 -2.79 -16.82 -16.04
C ASP A 240 -3.42 -17.85 -16.97
N VAL A 241 -4.27 -18.69 -16.40
CA VAL A 241 -5.14 -19.64 -17.11
C VAL A 241 -6.57 -19.48 -16.57
N LEU A 242 -7.59 -19.75 -17.39
CA LEU A 242 -9.00 -19.55 -17.05
C LEU A 242 -9.39 -20.15 -15.69
N GLY A 243 -9.03 -21.41 -15.43
CA GLY A 243 -9.31 -22.05 -14.14
C GLY A 243 -8.56 -21.41 -12.96
N GLY A 244 -7.34 -20.92 -13.18
CA GLY A 244 -6.56 -20.22 -12.16
C GLY A 244 -7.17 -18.86 -11.82
N ILE A 245 -7.61 -18.10 -12.84
CA ILE A 245 -8.32 -16.84 -12.62
C ILE A 245 -9.65 -17.10 -11.91
N ALA A 246 -10.40 -18.13 -12.32
CA ALA A 246 -11.67 -18.48 -11.66
C ALA A 246 -11.47 -18.74 -10.16
N VAL A 247 -10.52 -19.62 -9.79
CA VAL A 247 -10.22 -19.93 -8.38
C VAL A 247 -9.75 -18.70 -7.61
N LYS A 248 -8.91 -17.84 -8.22
CA LYS A 248 -8.43 -16.59 -7.60
C LYS A 248 -9.56 -15.63 -7.24
N HIS A 249 -10.69 -15.72 -7.94
CA HIS A 249 -11.87 -14.88 -7.73
C HIS A 249 -13.05 -15.66 -7.09
N ASN A 250 -12.78 -16.79 -6.42
CA ASN A 250 -13.79 -17.65 -5.79
C ASN A 250 -14.90 -18.13 -6.74
N LEU A 251 -14.58 -18.28 -8.03
CA LEU A 251 -15.48 -18.74 -9.09
C LEU A 251 -15.11 -20.15 -9.55
N LYS A 252 -16.11 -20.90 -10.02
CA LYS A 252 -15.89 -22.07 -10.88
C LYS A 252 -15.55 -21.60 -12.29
N THR A 253 -14.76 -22.37 -13.04
CA THR A 253 -14.45 -22.05 -14.45
C THR A 253 -15.70 -21.84 -15.29
N ALA A 254 -16.74 -22.66 -15.08
CA ALA A 254 -18.03 -22.50 -15.76
C ALA A 254 -18.72 -21.16 -15.44
N GLU A 255 -18.60 -20.67 -14.20
CA GLU A 255 -19.16 -19.38 -13.79
C GLU A 255 -18.38 -18.22 -14.42
N LEU A 256 -17.04 -18.32 -14.46
CA LEU A 256 -16.20 -17.36 -15.16
C LEU A 256 -16.53 -17.29 -16.66
N LEU A 257 -16.76 -18.44 -17.32
CA LEU A 257 -17.16 -18.49 -18.72
C LEU A 257 -18.57 -17.93 -18.94
N ALA A 258 -19.50 -18.19 -18.04
CA ALA A 258 -20.84 -17.60 -18.10
C ALA A 258 -20.81 -16.06 -17.99
N LEU A 259 -19.86 -15.50 -17.24
CA LEU A 259 -19.61 -14.05 -17.17
C LEU A 259 -18.98 -13.48 -18.45
N ASN A 260 -18.38 -14.32 -19.28
CA ASN A 260 -17.65 -13.95 -20.48
C ASN A 260 -18.11 -14.77 -21.69
N PRO A 261 -19.27 -14.47 -22.28
CA PRO A 261 -19.85 -15.28 -23.36
C PRO A 261 -18.97 -15.44 -24.61
N GLY A 262 -17.94 -14.60 -24.76
CA GLY A 262 -16.95 -14.69 -25.84
C GLY A 262 -15.77 -15.62 -25.56
N LEU A 263 -15.73 -16.29 -24.41
CA LEU A 263 -14.69 -17.24 -24.02
C LEU A 263 -15.26 -18.65 -23.95
N THR A 264 -14.39 -19.60 -24.27
CA THR A 264 -14.59 -21.05 -24.19
C THR A 264 -13.49 -21.67 -23.33
N GLU A 265 -13.63 -22.93 -22.93
CA GLU A 265 -12.60 -23.64 -22.14
C GLU A 265 -11.23 -23.68 -22.83
N ASP A 266 -11.21 -23.72 -24.16
CA ASP A 266 -9.99 -23.74 -24.99
C ASP A 266 -9.48 -22.34 -25.38
N SER A 267 -10.08 -21.28 -24.86
CA SER A 267 -9.70 -19.92 -25.22
C SER A 267 -8.29 -19.57 -24.73
N LEU A 268 -7.45 -19.11 -25.64
CA LEU A 268 -6.11 -18.61 -25.34
C LEU A 268 -6.20 -17.18 -24.79
N LEU A 269 -5.73 -16.99 -23.57
CA LEU A 269 -5.72 -15.68 -22.91
C LEU A 269 -4.52 -14.85 -23.36
N GLN A 270 -4.76 -13.58 -23.68
CA GLN A 270 -3.69 -12.62 -23.98
C GLN A 270 -3.39 -11.76 -22.75
N ILE A 271 -2.11 -11.48 -22.48
CA ILE A 271 -1.71 -10.57 -21.40
C ILE A 271 -2.34 -9.20 -21.66
N GLY A 272 -3.03 -8.65 -20.66
CA GLY A 272 -3.78 -7.40 -20.75
C GLY A 272 -5.22 -7.54 -21.26
N GLN A 273 -5.64 -8.75 -21.68
CA GLN A 273 -7.04 -9.00 -22.05
C GLN A 273 -7.94 -8.76 -20.84
N GLN A 274 -9.04 -8.04 -21.05
CA GLN A 274 -10.02 -7.79 -20.02
C GLN A 274 -11.09 -8.87 -20.02
N ILE A 275 -11.32 -9.48 -18.86
CA ILE A 275 -12.38 -10.47 -18.65
C ILE A 275 -13.19 -10.09 -17.41
N ASN A 276 -14.49 -10.33 -17.46
CA ASN A 276 -15.38 -10.09 -16.34
C ASN A 276 -15.16 -11.16 -15.27
N VAL A 277 -14.87 -10.74 -14.05
CA VAL A 277 -14.85 -11.55 -12.84
C VAL A 277 -15.90 -11.01 -11.87
N THR A 278 -16.15 -11.74 -10.79
CA THR A 278 -16.87 -11.17 -9.64
C THR A 278 -15.90 -10.85 -8.52
N VAL A 279 -16.20 -9.78 -7.81
CA VAL A 279 -15.53 -9.43 -6.55
C VAL A 279 -16.57 -9.26 -5.47
N GLU A 280 -16.26 -9.78 -4.29
CA GLU A 280 -17.05 -9.55 -3.09
C GLU A 280 -16.91 -8.08 -2.69
N LYS A 281 -18.03 -7.38 -2.62
CA LYS A 281 -18.09 -6.00 -2.15
C LYS A 281 -18.84 -5.97 -0.81
N PRO A 282 -18.15 -5.63 0.30
CA PRO A 282 -18.79 -5.53 1.61
C PRO A 282 -19.94 -4.54 1.55
N LEU A 283 -21.03 -4.86 2.24
CA LEU A 283 -22.16 -3.96 2.41
C LEU A 283 -21.88 -2.88 3.44
N VAL A 284 -20.95 -3.13 4.38
CA VAL A 284 -20.57 -2.15 5.39
C VAL A 284 -19.06 -2.05 5.45
N ASN A 285 -18.55 -0.85 5.20
CA ASN A 285 -17.17 -0.52 5.45
C ASN A 285 -16.97 -0.06 6.90
N VAL A 286 -15.98 -0.64 7.58
CA VAL A 286 -15.54 -0.23 8.91
C VAL A 286 -14.24 0.56 8.79
N GLN A 287 -14.30 1.83 9.17
CA GLN A 287 -13.15 2.72 9.23
C GLN A 287 -12.64 2.79 10.66
N VAL A 288 -11.39 2.38 10.88
CA VAL A 288 -10.70 2.50 12.16
C VAL A 288 -9.67 3.61 12.06
N VAL A 289 -9.77 4.59 12.96
CA VAL A 289 -8.78 5.66 13.11
C VAL A 289 -7.99 5.38 14.37
N GLN A 290 -6.68 5.25 14.24
CA GLN A 290 -5.78 4.94 15.34
C GLN A 290 -4.53 5.79 15.29
N GLU A 291 -3.96 6.04 16.46
CA GLU A 291 -2.65 6.64 16.57
C GLU A 291 -1.60 5.62 17.00
N LYS A 292 -0.37 5.84 16.55
CA LYS A 292 0.74 4.93 16.81
C LYS A 292 2.03 5.71 16.98
N LEU A 293 2.83 5.36 17.98
CA LEU A 293 4.10 6.00 18.26
C LEU A 293 5.24 5.01 18.06
N LEU A 294 6.17 5.33 17.16
CA LEU A 294 7.26 4.42 16.78
C LEU A 294 8.61 5.11 16.89
N ASN A 295 9.64 4.33 17.23
CA ASN A 295 11.02 4.74 17.04
C ASN A 295 11.49 4.28 15.65
N GLU A 296 12.12 5.20 14.94
CA GLU A 296 12.62 5.00 13.59
C GLU A 296 14.08 5.46 13.51
N LYS A 297 14.85 4.79 12.65
CA LYS A 297 16.24 5.16 12.43
C LYS A 297 16.31 6.35 11.47
N ILE A 298 17.24 7.25 11.74
CA ILE A 298 17.65 8.28 10.79
C ILE A 298 18.96 7.83 10.18
N ASP A 299 18.97 7.63 8.86
CA ASP A 299 20.18 7.27 8.14
C ASP A 299 21.19 8.42 8.20
N TYR A 300 22.47 8.08 8.30
CA TYR A 300 23.55 9.05 8.25
C TYR A 300 24.03 9.25 6.81
N GLU A 301 24.57 10.43 6.52
CA GLU A 301 25.14 10.72 5.21
C GLU A 301 26.61 10.32 5.14
N LYS A 302 27.07 10.02 3.92
CA LYS A 302 28.48 9.80 3.64
C LYS A 302 29.10 11.05 3.03
N ILE A 303 29.99 11.69 3.78
CA ILE A 303 30.73 12.88 3.36
C ILE A 303 32.12 12.48 2.91
N ILE A 304 32.51 12.93 1.71
CA ILE A 304 33.85 12.74 1.16
C ILE A 304 34.64 14.03 1.38
N GLU A 305 35.77 13.93 2.09
CA GLU A 305 36.69 15.04 2.33
C GLU A 305 37.98 14.80 1.52
N GLU A 306 38.36 15.74 0.66
CA GLU A 306 39.59 15.61 -0.12
C GLU A 306 40.81 15.97 0.74
N ASP A 307 41.84 15.13 0.69
CA ASP A 307 43.12 15.36 1.36
C ASP A 307 44.26 15.46 0.33
N LYS A 308 44.88 16.64 0.24
CA LYS A 308 45.96 16.94 -0.71
C LYS A 308 47.29 16.29 -0.33
N THR A 309 47.41 15.75 0.87
CA THR A 309 48.65 15.09 1.33
C THR A 309 48.67 13.60 1.01
N MET A 310 47.49 12.98 0.90
CA MET A 310 47.30 11.57 0.59
C MET A 310 47.30 11.32 -0.93
N TYR A 311 47.88 10.19 -1.35
CA TYR A 311 47.96 9.85 -2.76
C TYR A 311 46.59 9.50 -3.36
N LYS A 312 46.41 9.86 -4.63
CA LYS A 312 45.18 9.54 -5.36
C LYS A 312 44.90 8.03 -5.30
N GLY A 313 43.73 7.68 -4.78
CA GLY A 313 43.29 6.29 -4.57
C GLY A 313 43.32 5.84 -3.11
N GLU A 314 44.08 6.51 -2.25
CA GLU A 314 44.06 6.25 -0.79
C GLU A 314 42.74 6.74 -0.19
N LYS A 315 42.21 5.96 0.75
CA LYS A 315 40.99 6.28 1.50
C LYS A 315 41.19 5.97 2.98
N VAL A 316 40.78 6.89 3.84
CA VAL A 316 40.82 6.71 5.29
C VAL A 316 39.48 7.18 5.87
N VAL A 317 38.86 6.36 6.73
CA VAL A 317 37.67 6.78 7.47
C VAL A 317 38.12 7.70 8.60
N LYS A 318 37.71 8.97 8.53
CA LYS A 318 37.97 9.99 9.56
C LYS A 318 36.96 9.88 10.69
N GLN A 319 35.72 9.54 10.36
CA GLN A 319 34.63 9.38 11.32
C GLN A 319 33.68 8.27 10.85
N GLU A 320 33.42 7.30 11.72
CA GLU A 320 32.42 6.27 11.47
C GLU A 320 31.00 6.84 11.50
N GLY A 321 30.14 6.34 10.61
CA GLY A 321 28.75 6.76 10.57
C GLY A 321 27.92 6.04 11.63
N VAL A 322 27.11 6.78 12.38
CA VAL A 322 26.20 6.21 13.38
C VAL A 322 24.79 6.69 13.07
N PRO A 323 23.81 5.78 12.82
CA PRO A 323 22.44 6.18 12.59
C PRO A 323 21.88 6.96 13.79
N GLY A 324 21.07 7.97 13.47
CA GLY A 324 20.26 8.68 14.44
C GLY A 324 19.01 7.88 14.78
N GLU A 325 18.22 8.44 15.69
CA GLU A 325 16.95 7.89 16.11
C GLU A 325 15.94 9.02 16.26
N LYS A 326 14.75 8.81 15.70
CA LYS A 326 13.60 9.70 15.86
C LYS A 326 12.40 8.93 16.34
N GLN A 327 11.50 9.64 16.98
CA GLN A 327 10.22 9.15 17.42
C GLN A 327 9.13 9.82 16.59
N SER A 328 8.36 9.02 15.86
CA SER A 328 7.32 9.47 14.94
C SER A 328 5.95 9.05 15.45
N ALA A 329 5.07 10.01 15.65
CA ALA A 329 3.66 9.78 15.93
C ALA A 329 2.88 9.77 14.61
N TYR A 330 2.08 8.74 14.42
CA TYR A 330 1.29 8.51 13.23
C TYR A 330 -0.19 8.52 13.56
N LEU A 331 -0.98 9.15 12.70
CA LEU A 331 -2.43 8.93 12.61
C LEU A 331 -2.68 8.03 11.39
N ILE A 332 -3.25 6.86 11.65
CA ILE A 332 -3.47 5.80 10.67
C ILE A 332 -4.98 5.59 10.53
N THR A 333 -5.46 5.67 9.30
CA THR A 333 -6.84 5.37 8.95
C THR A 333 -6.86 4.06 8.16
N GLU A 334 -7.57 3.08 8.68
CA GLU A 334 -7.78 1.78 8.05
C GLU A 334 -9.23 1.63 7.63
N VAL A 335 -9.48 1.10 6.44
CA VAL A 335 -10.82 0.69 6.00
C VAL A 335 -10.79 -0.81 5.75
N ASN A 336 -11.63 -1.54 6.48
CA ASN A 336 -11.67 -3.00 6.48
C ASN A 336 -10.27 -3.64 6.70
N GLY A 337 -9.49 -3.09 7.62
CA GLY A 337 -8.14 -3.57 7.97
C GLY A 337 -7.03 -3.21 6.98
N LYS A 338 -7.33 -2.47 5.90
CA LYS A 338 -6.31 -1.96 4.96
C LYS A 338 -6.01 -0.50 5.27
N VAL A 339 -4.73 -0.17 5.42
CA VAL A 339 -4.27 1.22 5.59
C VAL A 339 -4.61 2.03 4.34
N THR A 340 -5.49 3.02 4.50
CA THR A 340 -5.90 3.95 3.44
C THR A 340 -5.17 5.28 3.55
N GLU A 341 -4.86 5.70 4.77
CA GLU A 341 -4.14 6.93 5.04
C GLU A 341 -3.19 6.73 6.23
N LYS A 342 -1.99 7.31 6.14
CA LYS A 342 -1.01 7.34 7.22
C LYS A 342 -0.33 8.71 7.21
N THR A 343 -0.59 9.52 8.22
CA THR A 343 -0.03 10.86 8.35
C THR A 343 0.89 10.94 9.56
N VAL A 344 2.00 11.67 9.44
CA VAL A 344 2.87 11.99 10.57
C VAL A 344 2.26 13.20 11.28
N THR A 345 1.87 13.04 12.54
CA THR A 345 1.27 14.11 13.34
C THR A 345 2.30 14.85 14.18
N ASN A 346 3.35 14.15 14.61
CA ASN A 346 4.46 14.72 15.36
C ASN A 346 5.72 13.91 15.12
N GLU A 347 6.88 14.57 15.12
CA GLU A 347 8.18 13.93 14.98
C GLU A 347 9.17 14.61 15.92
N VAL A 348 9.89 13.81 16.69
CA VAL A 348 10.91 14.30 17.63
C VAL A 348 12.20 13.53 17.38
N ILE A 349 13.28 14.24 17.07
CA ILE A 349 14.61 13.64 16.98
C ILE A 349 15.10 13.34 18.39
N ILE A 350 15.33 12.06 18.69
CA ILE A 350 15.84 11.60 19.98
C ILE A 350 17.37 11.62 19.97
N LYS A 351 17.96 11.28 18.83
CA LYS A 351 19.41 11.25 18.62
C LYS A 351 19.75 11.64 17.18
N GLU A 352 20.55 12.67 17.01
CA GLU A 352 21.04 13.09 15.69
C GLU A 352 21.96 12.01 15.07
N PRO A 353 21.87 11.77 13.74
CA PRO A 353 22.81 10.90 13.06
C PRO A 353 24.20 11.52 13.04
N VAL A 354 25.22 10.67 13.13
CA VAL A 354 26.62 11.06 12.95
C VAL A 354 27.05 10.63 11.56
N ASN A 355 27.36 11.60 10.69
CA ASN A 355 27.76 11.33 9.31
C ASN A 355 29.06 10.53 9.23
N ASN A 356 29.15 9.64 8.24
CA ASN A 356 30.37 8.93 7.91
C ASN A 356 31.28 9.84 7.07
N ILE A 357 32.46 10.19 7.61
CA ILE A 357 33.41 11.05 6.90
C ILE A 357 34.58 10.21 6.40
N VAL A 358 34.75 10.16 5.08
CA VAL A 358 35.85 9.45 4.42
C VAL A 358 36.77 10.45 3.75
N LYS A 359 38.03 10.46 4.18
CA LYS A 359 39.09 11.21 3.50
C LYS A 359 39.58 10.46 2.27
N VAL A 360 39.71 11.17 1.16
CA VAL A 360 40.24 10.62 -0.10
C VAL A 360 41.46 11.41 -0.56
N GLY A 361 42.52 10.69 -0.94
CA GLY A 361 43.73 11.33 -1.43
C GLY A 361 43.56 11.95 -2.81
N THR A 362 44.12 13.14 -3.00
CA THR A 362 44.14 13.86 -4.29
C THR A 362 45.56 14.13 -4.79
N LYS A 363 46.59 13.79 -4.01
CA LYS A 363 47.99 13.97 -4.41
C LYS A 363 48.32 13.06 -5.58
N VAL A 364 48.62 13.66 -6.72
CA VAL A 364 49.04 12.93 -7.92
C VAL A 364 50.55 12.72 -7.86
N MET A 365 51.01 11.49 -8.09
CA MET A 365 52.43 11.23 -8.31
C MET A 365 52.83 11.78 -9.68
N SER A 366 53.77 12.74 -9.71
CA SER A 366 54.27 13.28 -10.97
C SER A 366 55.01 12.20 -11.76
N SER A 367 54.59 11.97 -13.00
CA SER A 367 55.33 11.15 -13.98
C SER A 367 56.49 11.91 -14.61
N ARG A 368 56.64 13.20 -14.31
CA ARG A 368 57.69 14.07 -14.85
C ARG A 368 58.76 14.32 -13.80
N GLY A 369 59.99 13.97 -14.16
CA GLY A 369 61.20 14.23 -13.40
C GLY A 369 61.68 15.68 -13.51
N THR A 370 62.49 16.11 -12.56
CA THR A 370 63.08 17.45 -12.52
C THR A 370 64.35 17.57 -13.39
N GLY A 371 65.01 16.45 -13.70
CA GLY A 371 66.32 16.40 -14.34
C GLY A 371 67.48 16.57 -13.35
N ASP A 372 67.17 16.76 -12.06
CA ASP A 372 68.11 16.65 -10.95
C ASP A 372 68.09 15.19 -10.48
N PHE A 373 69.16 14.44 -10.74
CA PHE A 373 69.22 13.01 -10.45
C PHE A 373 69.72 12.73 -9.03
N SER A 374 69.18 11.70 -8.37
CA SER A 374 69.76 11.12 -7.15
C SER A 374 70.58 9.89 -7.48
N TRP A 375 71.65 9.69 -6.71
CA TRP A 375 72.51 8.52 -6.85
C TRP A 375 71.66 7.22 -6.76
N PRO A 376 71.80 6.30 -7.73
CA PRO A 376 70.85 5.18 -7.88
C PRO A 376 71.10 4.01 -6.93
N ALA A 377 72.22 4.01 -6.19
CA ALA A 377 72.59 2.98 -5.22
C ALA A 377 72.67 3.55 -3.80
N ALA A 378 72.69 2.69 -2.78
CA ALA A 378 72.90 3.10 -1.39
C ALA A 378 74.39 3.41 -1.10
N GLY A 379 74.90 4.46 -1.74
CA GLY A 379 76.33 4.80 -1.77
C GLY A 379 77.09 3.95 -2.78
N GLY A 380 78.27 3.45 -2.39
CA GLY A 380 79.19 2.73 -3.27
C GLY A 380 80.14 3.66 -4.01
N TYR A 381 81.10 3.07 -4.72
CA TYR A 381 82.05 3.78 -5.56
C TYR A 381 81.87 3.40 -7.03
N VAL A 382 82.31 4.27 -7.92
CA VAL A 382 82.35 3.99 -9.36
C VAL A 382 83.48 3.01 -9.62
N SER A 383 83.15 1.75 -9.89
CA SER A 383 84.12 0.71 -10.23
C SER A 383 84.53 0.79 -11.70
N SER A 384 83.70 1.37 -12.56
CA SER A 384 84.04 1.63 -13.96
C SER A 384 83.35 2.87 -14.51
N ASN A 385 84.12 3.72 -15.19
CA ASN A 385 83.62 4.94 -15.83
C ASN A 385 83.05 4.65 -17.23
N MET A 386 82.26 5.59 -17.76
CA MET A 386 81.85 5.60 -19.16
C MET A 386 83.07 5.84 -20.07
N GLY A 387 83.14 5.14 -21.21
CA GLY A 387 84.22 5.29 -22.18
C GLY A 387 84.73 3.98 -22.77
N SER A 388 85.78 4.05 -23.59
CA SER A 388 86.37 2.89 -24.25
C SER A 388 87.13 2.01 -23.26
N ARG A 389 86.77 0.72 -23.18
CA ARG A 389 87.45 -0.30 -22.37
C ARG A 389 87.49 -1.63 -23.11
N TRP A 390 88.66 -2.29 -23.13
CA TRP A 390 88.87 -3.62 -23.71
C TRP A 390 88.28 -3.81 -25.13
N GLY A 391 88.43 -2.79 -25.99
CA GLY A 391 87.91 -2.82 -27.36
C GLY A 391 86.40 -2.58 -27.50
N ALA A 392 85.67 -2.33 -26.42
CA ALA A 392 84.25 -2.01 -26.42
C ALA A 392 83.95 -0.66 -25.73
N TYR A 393 82.86 -0.01 -26.10
CA TYR A 393 82.45 1.25 -25.48
C TYR A 393 81.48 1.00 -24.31
N HIS A 394 81.88 1.41 -23.11
CA HIS A 394 81.04 1.36 -21.94
C HIS A 394 80.07 2.54 -21.93
N ARG A 395 78.77 2.25 -22.05
CA ARG A 395 77.68 3.22 -22.26
C ARG A 395 77.20 3.93 -20.99
N GLY A 396 77.74 3.59 -19.83
CA GLY A 396 77.31 4.09 -18.54
C GLY A 396 78.43 4.02 -17.51
N ILE A 397 78.05 4.02 -16.25
CA ILE A 397 78.96 3.78 -15.13
C ILE A 397 78.59 2.47 -14.42
N ASP A 398 79.58 1.83 -13.83
CA ASP A 398 79.39 0.67 -12.97
C ASP A 398 79.61 1.12 -11.51
N ILE A 399 78.63 0.85 -10.65
CA ILE A 399 78.62 1.24 -9.23
C ILE A 399 78.69 -0.03 -8.38
N ALA A 400 79.71 -0.13 -7.52
CA ALA A 400 79.97 -1.31 -6.69
C ALA A 400 80.15 -0.95 -5.21
N GLY A 401 80.10 -1.97 -4.35
CA GLY A 401 80.25 -1.84 -2.90
C GLY A 401 79.23 -0.93 -2.20
N PRO A 402 77.92 -0.95 -2.57
CA PRO A 402 76.93 -0.15 -1.86
C PRO A 402 76.70 -0.70 -0.45
N SER A 403 76.22 0.15 0.46
CA SER A 403 75.89 -0.27 1.84
C SER A 403 74.70 -1.25 1.91
N ASN A 404 73.84 -1.26 0.89
CA ASN A 404 72.85 -2.29 0.63
C ASN A 404 72.59 -2.39 -0.88
N TYR A 405 71.99 -3.51 -1.31
CA TYR A 405 71.77 -3.81 -2.73
C TYR A 405 70.48 -3.19 -3.31
N ASN A 406 69.75 -2.32 -2.59
CA ASN A 406 68.57 -1.68 -3.17
C ASN A 406 68.98 -0.67 -4.25
N ILE A 407 68.36 -0.77 -5.41
CA ILE A 407 68.48 0.18 -6.51
C ILE A 407 67.29 1.13 -6.44
N LYS A 408 67.56 2.44 -6.55
CA LYS A 408 66.57 3.51 -6.45
C LYS A 408 66.38 4.23 -7.78
N ALA A 409 65.15 4.64 -8.06
CA ALA A 409 64.86 5.54 -9.17
C ALA A 409 65.61 6.87 -8.97
N SER A 410 66.33 7.32 -9.98
CA SER A 410 67.19 8.51 -9.89
C SER A 410 66.39 9.81 -10.00
N ASP A 411 65.19 9.76 -10.58
CA ASP A 411 64.27 10.88 -10.68
C ASP A 411 62.84 10.33 -10.88
N ASN A 412 61.82 11.17 -10.74
CA ASN A 412 60.43 10.78 -11.01
C ASN A 412 60.28 10.35 -12.47
N GLY A 413 59.52 9.29 -12.75
CA GLY A 413 59.30 8.86 -14.13
C GLY A 413 58.33 7.71 -14.28
N VAL A 414 58.18 7.25 -15.51
CA VAL A 414 57.37 6.08 -15.88
C VAL A 414 58.31 4.96 -16.30
N VAL A 415 58.13 3.78 -15.73
CA VAL A 415 58.85 2.58 -16.16
C VAL A 415 58.43 2.23 -17.59
N THR A 416 59.38 2.23 -18.52
CA THR A 416 59.16 1.93 -19.95
C THR A 416 59.71 0.58 -20.37
N ALA A 417 60.63 0.01 -19.59
CA ALA A 417 61.08 -1.38 -19.74
C ALA A 417 61.39 -1.96 -18.37
N ALA A 418 61.07 -3.24 -18.17
CA ALA A 418 61.35 -4.01 -16.94
C ALA A 418 61.40 -5.50 -17.32
N GLY A 419 62.60 -6.06 -17.45
CA GLY A 419 62.77 -7.45 -17.87
C GLY A 419 64.21 -7.78 -18.30
N TRP A 420 64.40 -9.00 -18.82
CA TRP A 420 65.70 -9.46 -19.33
C TRP A 420 66.01 -8.83 -20.71
N ASP A 421 67.25 -8.36 -20.91
CA ASP A 421 67.71 -7.86 -22.20
C ASP A 421 69.21 -8.12 -22.44
N GLY A 422 69.50 -9.26 -23.07
CA GLY A 422 70.83 -9.60 -23.57
C GLY A 422 71.95 -9.40 -22.54
N SER A 423 72.97 -8.62 -22.92
CA SER A 423 74.14 -8.35 -22.07
C SER A 423 73.82 -7.55 -20.82
N TYR A 424 72.71 -6.82 -20.77
CA TYR A 424 72.30 -6.07 -19.56
C TYR A 424 71.70 -6.98 -18.48
N GLY A 425 71.35 -8.23 -18.79
CA GLY A 425 70.64 -9.10 -17.87
C GLY A 425 69.25 -8.54 -17.54
N TYR A 426 68.83 -8.64 -16.27
CA TYR A 426 67.63 -7.95 -15.84
C TYR A 426 67.88 -6.45 -15.78
N ARG A 427 67.04 -5.69 -16.49
CA ARG A 427 67.13 -4.24 -16.57
C ARG A 427 65.80 -3.53 -16.38
N ILE A 428 65.90 -2.27 -15.99
CA ILE A 428 64.79 -1.32 -15.88
C ILE A 428 65.16 -0.07 -16.69
N ILE A 429 64.23 0.46 -17.48
CA ILE A 429 64.33 1.82 -18.04
C ILE A 429 63.21 2.67 -17.47
N ILE A 430 63.57 3.84 -16.94
CA ILE A 430 62.63 4.86 -16.49
C ILE A 430 62.69 6.04 -17.47
N ASN A 431 61.54 6.43 -18.02
CA ASN A 431 61.38 7.66 -18.78
C ASN A 431 60.90 8.77 -17.86
N HIS A 432 61.69 9.82 -17.71
CA HIS A 432 61.40 10.93 -16.81
C HIS A 432 60.50 12.00 -17.43
N ASN A 433 60.03 11.83 -18.67
CA ASN A 433 59.11 12.74 -19.37
C ASN A 433 59.57 14.22 -19.40
N ASN A 434 60.88 14.43 -19.30
CA ASN A 434 61.55 15.72 -19.34
C ASN A 434 62.73 15.71 -20.34
N GLY A 435 62.73 14.74 -21.27
CA GLY A 435 63.80 14.49 -22.22
C GLY A 435 64.85 13.48 -21.73
N TYR A 436 64.83 13.09 -20.45
CA TYR A 436 65.75 12.10 -19.92
C TYR A 436 65.16 10.70 -19.77
N LYS A 437 66.01 9.69 -19.92
CA LYS A 437 65.77 8.31 -19.49
C LYS A 437 66.97 7.80 -18.69
N THR A 438 66.72 6.96 -17.70
CA THR A 438 67.77 6.22 -16.99
C THR A 438 67.61 4.73 -17.20
N LEU A 439 68.73 4.03 -17.27
CA LEU A 439 68.80 2.58 -17.39
C LEU A 439 69.52 2.01 -16.18
N TYR A 440 68.97 0.96 -15.59
CA TYR A 440 69.51 0.21 -14.47
C TYR A 440 69.65 -1.24 -14.91
N ALA A 441 70.84 -1.83 -14.84
CA ALA A 441 71.11 -3.18 -15.35
C ALA A 441 71.90 -4.06 -14.37
N HIS A 442 72.01 -5.33 -14.73
CA HIS A 442 72.58 -6.42 -13.93
C HIS A 442 71.80 -6.72 -12.64
N LEU A 443 70.50 -6.41 -12.61
CA LEU A 443 69.65 -6.64 -11.43
C LEU A 443 69.54 -8.14 -11.11
N SER A 444 69.40 -8.48 -9.84
CA SER A 444 69.00 -9.82 -9.40
C SER A 444 67.48 -9.97 -9.34
N ARG A 445 66.78 -8.86 -9.05
CA ARG A 445 65.31 -8.80 -8.95
C ARG A 445 64.79 -7.44 -9.40
N ILE A 446 63.65 -7.46 -10.10
CA ILE A 446 62.90 -6.27 -10.52
C ILE A 446 61.64 -6.17 -9.64
N ASP A 447 61.42 -5.01 -9.02
CA ASP A 447 60.31 -4.76 -8.09
C ASP A 447 59.22 -3.83 -8.68
N VAL A 448 59.33 -3.50 -9.97
CA VAL A 448 58.42 -2.59 -10.69
C VAL A 448 57.96 -3.17 -12.02
N LYS A 449 56.87 -2.63 -12.56
CA LYS A 449 56.27 -3.06 -13.83
C LYS A 449 56.20 -1.94 -14.86
N VAL A 450 56.23 -2.29 -16.14
CA VAL A 450 56.05 -1.33 -17.25
C VAL A 450 54.73 -0.56 -17.06
N GLY A 451 54.78 0.76 -17.26
CA GLY A 451 53.67 1.69 -17.05
C GLY A 451 53.55 2.26 -15.63
N GLN A 452 54.29 1.74 -14.65
CA GLN A 452 54.28 2.26 -13.27
C GLN A 452 54.97 3.63 -13.18
N ILE A 453 54.32 4.59 -12.51
CA ILE A 453 54.94 5.87 -12.10
C ILE A 453 55.75 5.61 -10.84
N VAL A 454 57.03 5.98 -10.85
CA VAL A 454 57.96 5.81 -9.74
C VAL A 454 58.54 7.17 -9.33
N PRO A 455 58.46 7.56 -8.05
CA PRO A 455 59.05 8.81 -7.59
C PRO A 455 60.58 8.67 -7.38
N LYS A 456 61.30 9.80 -7.44
CA LYS A 456 62.73 9.90 -7.13
C LYS A 456 63.02 9.24 -5.78
N GLY A 457 64.00 8.36 -5.76
CA GLY A 457 64.45 7.63 -4.57
C GLY A 457 63.68 6.36 -4.23
N SER A 458 62.57 6.03 -4.91
CA SER A 458 61.84 4.77 -4.65
C SER A 458 62.68 3.56 -5.04
N VAL A 459 62.65 2.48 -4.26
CA VAL A 459 63.30 1.22 -4.61
C VAL A 459 62.60 0.61 -5.82
N ILE A 460 63.37 0.27 -6.85
CA ILE A 460 62.87 -0.27 -8.12
C ILE A 460 63.33 -1.71 -8.39
N GLY A 461 64.30 -2.18 -7.62
CA GLY A 461 64.82 -3.54 -7.71
C GLY A 461 66.06 -3.74 -6.85
N ILE A 462 66.67 -4.90 -6.98
CA ILE A 462 67.83 -5.33 -6.21
C ILE A 462 69.02 -5.55 -7.14
N MET A 463 70.18 -5.02 -6.77
CA MET A 463 71.46 -5.18 -7.48
C MET A 463 71.84 -6.66 -7.53
N GLY A 464 72.53 -7.05 -8.61
CA GLY A 464 72.92 -8.43 -8.83
C GLY A 464 74.14 -8.52 -9.72
N SER A 465 74.28 -9.69 -10.36
CA SER A 465 75.33 -9.96 -11.35
C SER A 465 74.75 -10.81 -12.48
N THR A 466 73.71 -10.30 -13.15
CA THR A 466 73.05 -10.98 -14.28
C THR A 466 73.50 -10.41 -15.63
N GLY A 467 73.34 -11.16 -16.72
CA GLY A 467 73.83 -10.75 -18.03
C GLY A 467 75.36 -10.85 -18.13
N ASN A 468 75.99 -9.89 -18.80
CA ASN A 468 77.44 -9.81 -18.91
C ASN A 468 78.03 -8.99 -17.75
N SER A 469 78.24 -9.66 -16.62
CA SER A 469 78.74 -9.05 -15.38
C SER A 469 79.82 -9.93 -14.75
N THR A 470 80.91 -9.32 -14.25
CA THR A 470 82.03 -10.01 -13.59
C THR A 470 81.93 -10.06 -12.06
N GLY A 471 80.90 -9.43 -11.48
CA GLY A 471 80.64 -9.41 -10.05
C GLY A 471 79.45 -8.50 -9.71
N THR A 472 78.98 -8.50 -8.47
CA THR A 472 77.79 -7.70 -8.09
C THR A 472 78.05 -6.20 -8.23
N HIS A 473 77.37 -5.55 -9.17
CA HIS A 473 77.40 -4.11 -9.40
C HIS A 473 76.11 -3.63 -10.09
N LEU A 474 75.86 -2.33 -10.08
CA LEU A 474 74.83 -1.71 -10.91
C LEU A 474 75.49 -1.05 -12.11
N HIS A 475 75.07 -1.46 -13.30
CA HIS A 475 75.33 -0.69 -14.51
C HIS A 475 74.23 0.38 -14.67
N PHE A 476 74.64 1.64 -14.75
CA PHE A 476 73.76 2.80 -14.79
C PHE A 476 74.05 3.70 -16.00
N GLU A 477 73.03 3.98 -16.82
CA GLU A 477 73.14 4.91 -17.95
C GLU A 477 72.16 6.08 -17.79
N VAL A 478 72.56 7.25 -18.29
CA VAL A 478 71.68 8.42 -18.45
C VAL A 478 71.60 8.74 -19.94
N HIS A 479 70.38 8.92 -20.44
CA HIS A 479 70.09 9.26 -21.83
C HIS A 479 69.37 10.59 -21.86
N LYS A 480 69.81 11.52 -22.69
CA LYS A 480 69.18 12.83 -22.92
C LYS A 480 68.79 12.96 -24.38
N ASN A 481 67.49 13.12 -24.65
CA ASN A 481 66.93 13.25 -25.99
C ASN A 481 67.40 12.13 -26.95
N GLY A 482 67.50 10.89 -26.45
CA GLY A 482 67.93 9.72 -27.21
C GLY A 482 69.44 9.52 -27.31
N SER A 483 70.25 10.45 -26.84
CA SER A 483 71.71 10.33 -26.79
C SER A 483 72.19 9.91 -25.40
N ILE A 484 73.16 9.00 -25.33
CA ILE A 484 73.80 8.60 -24.09
C ILE A 484 74.70 9.75 -23.61
N VAL A 485 74.62 10.09 -22.33
CA VAL A 485 75.43 11.13 -21.70
C VAL A 485 76.12 10.55 -20.46
N ASN A 486 77.27 11.11 -20.10
CA ASN A 486 78.02 10.65 -18.93
C ASN A 486 77.18 10.86 -17.65
N PRO A 487 76.81 9.79 -16.91
CA PRO A 487 76.06 9.92 -15.67
C PRO A 487 76.74 10.80 -14.61
N LEU A 488 78.08 10.83 -14.58
CA LEU A 488 78.84 11.62 -13.60
C LEU A 488 78.74 13.13 -13.81
N SER A 489 78.21 13.59 -14.93
CA SER A 489 77.94 15.02 -15.15
C SER A 489 76.74 15.54 -14.35
N TYR A 490 76.04 14.69 -13.61
CA TYR A 490 74.81 15.01 -12.89
C TYR A 490 74.86 14.73 -11.38
N PHE A 491 76.03 14.39 -10.82
CA PHE A 491 76.22 14.03 -9.42
C PHE A 491 77.39 14.76 -8.76
#